data_AF-A0A8S3EEN9-F1
#
_entry.id   AF-A0A8S3EEN9-F1
#
_cell.length_a   1.000
_cell.length_b   1.000
_cell.length_c   1.000
_cell.angle_alpha   90.00
_cell.angle_beta   90.00
_cell.angle_gamma   90.00
#
_symmetry.space_group_name_H-M   'P 1'
#
loop_
_entity.id
_entity.type
_entity.pdbx_description
1 polymer ?
#
loop_
_entity_poly.entity_id
_entity_poly.type
_entity_poly.pdbx_seq_one_letter_code
_entity_poly.pdbx_strand_id
1 'polypeptide(L)' 'IIRRSFRVVPVLVGPSIPRREREDTTERYARAILTLFCPWRNVLDICDPYTSWSNALQLYQSSFTTESNK' A
#
# COMPACT_ATOMS: atom_id res chain seq x y z
N ILE A 1 4.13 -12.61 -21.83
CA ILE A 1 4.30 -11.35 -21.05
C ILE A 1 3.87 -10.20 -21.94
N ILE A 2 2.77 -9.52 -21.62
CA ILE A 2 2.31 -8.36 -22.40
C ILE A 2 3.23 -7.18 -22.07
N ARG A 3 4.02 -6.72 -23.04
CA ARG A 3 4.82 -5.49 -22.92
C ARG A 3 4.10 -4.37 -23.65
N ARG A 4 3.78 -3.29 -22.92
CA ARG A 4 3.22 -2.09 -23.56
C ARG A 4 4.31 -1.34 -24.30
N SER A 5 3.99 -0.84 -25.49
CA SER A 5 4.89 -0.09 -26.37
C SER A 5 5.10 1.37 -25.93
N PHE A 6 4.33 1.87 -24.96
CA PHE A 6 4.39 3.23 -24.44
C PHE A 6 4.13 3.26 -22.92
N ARG A 7 4.61 4.31 -22.25
CA ARG A 7 4.35 4.55 -20.82
C ARG A 7 2.87 4.86 -20.63
N VAL A 8 2.23 4.16 -19.69
CA VAL A 8 0.84 4.41 -19.29
C VAL A 8 0.77 4.58 -17.78
N VAL A 9 -0.10 5.49 -17.33
CA VAL A 9 -0.43 5.59 -15.91
C VAL A 9 -1.65 4.72 -15.66
N PRO A 10 -1.55 3.68 -14.80
CA PRO A 10 -2.71 2.87 -14.48
C PRO A 10 -3.74 3.71 -13.73
N VAL A 11 -4.99 3.69 -14.20
CA VAL A 11 -6.13 4.26 -13.48
C VAL A 11 -6.80 3.14 -12.71
N LEU A 12 -6.83 3.26 -11.38
CA LEU A 12 -7.49 2.30 -10.51
C LEU A 12 -9.00 2.52 -10.60
N VAL A 13 -9.73 1.46 -10.96
CA VAL A 13 -11.20 1.47 -11.01
C VAL A 13 -11.73 0.66 -9.85
N GLY A 14 -12.54 1.26 -9.00
CA GLY A 14 -13.12 0.58 -7.84
C GLY A 14 -13.73 1.53 -6.82
N PRO A 15 -14.18 0.99 -5.67
CA PRO A 15 -14.64 1.78 -4.53
C PRO A 15 -13.58 2.78 -4.08
N SER A 16 -14.01 3.90 -3.51
CA SER A 16 -13.10 4.91 -2.98
C SER A 16 -12.21 4.34 -1.87
N ILE A 17 -10.94 4.75 -1.85
CA ILE A 17 -10.02 4.43 -0.76
C ILE A 17 -10.58 5.07 0.54
N PRO A 18 -10.67 4.31 1.65
CA PRO A 18 -11.14 4.84 2.92
C PRO A 18 -10.29 6.02 3.41
N ARG A 19 -10.83 6.88 4.27
CA ARG A 19 -10.03 7.98 4.84
C ARG A 19 -9.02 7.44 5.86
N ARG A 20 -7.83 8.05 5.93
CA ARG A 20 -6.78 7.68 6.90
C ARG A 20 -7.11 8.12 8.33
N GLU A 21 -7.78 9.25 8.47
CA GLU A 21 -7.89 10.00 9.73
C GLU A 21 -8.91 9.43 10.73
N ARG A 22 -9.76 8.49 10.32
CA ARG A 22 -10.76 7.90 11.20
C ARG A 22 -10.31 6.52 11.67
N GLU A 23 -10.40 6.30 12.97
CA GLU A 23 -9.99 5.07 13.63
C GLU A 23 -10.73 3.83 13.06
N ASP A 24 -12.02 3.96 12.73
CA ASP A 24 -12.86 2.90 12.16
C ASP A 24 -12.51 2.52 10.71
N THR A 25 -11.71 3.36 10.03
CA THR A 25 -11.26 3.13 8.65
C THR A 25 -9.77 2.88 8.52
N THR A 26 -8.98 3.05 9.58
CA THR A 26 -7.51 2.92 9.55
C THR A 26 -7.05 1.58 8.99
N GLU A 27 -7.59 0.45 9.45
CA GLU A 27 -7.19 -0.88 8.96
C GLU A 27 -7.50 -1.08 7.48
N ARG A 28 -8.68 -0.61 7.04
CA ARG A 28 -9.11 -0.73 5.64
C ARG A 28 -8.30 0.18 4.73
N TYR A 29 -7.96 1.38 5.20
CA TYR A 29 -7.05 2.29 4.53
C TYR A 29 -5.67 1.64 4.38
N ALA A 30 -5.10 1.12 5.47
CA ALA A 30 -3.78 0.53 5.47
C ALA A 30 -3.66 -0.65 4.51
N ARG A 31 -4.65 -1.54 4.52
CA ARG A 31 -4.76 -2.64 3.54
C ARG A 31 -4.79 -2.13 2.11
N ALA A 32 -5.62 -1.13 1.80
CA ALA A 32 -5.72 -0.58 0.45
C ALA A 32 -4.38 0.00 -0.04
N ILE A 33 -3.69 0.77 0.79
CA ILE A 33 -2.39 1.37 0.44
C ILE A 33 -1.33 0.28 0.21
N LEU A 34 -1.22 -0.69 1.12
CA LEU A 34 -0.25 -1.78 0.97
C LEU A 34 -0.53 -2.60 -0.30
N THR A 35 -1.78 -2.96 -0.58
CA THR A 35 -2.14 -3.73 -1.78
C THR A 35 -1.80 -2.99 -3.08
N LEU A 36 -1.97 -1.66 -3.11
CA LEU A 36 -1.79 -0.85 -4.32
C LEU A 36 -0.32 -0.47 -4.57
N PHE A 37 0.45 -0.23 -3.51
CA PHE A 37 1.77 0.40 -3.62
C PHE A 37 2.93 -0.48 -3.15
N CYS A 38 2.68 -1.51 -2.33
CA CYS A 38 3.71 -2.49 -2.02
C CYS A 38 3.85 -3.48 -3.19
N PRO A 39 5.05 -3.90 -3.59
CA PRO A 39 5.23 -5.05 -4.46
C PRO A 39 4.98 -6.35 -3.69
N TRP A 40 4.06 -7.20 -4.16
CA TRP A 40 3.74 -8.47 -3.48
C TRP A 40 3.38 -9.59 -4.46
N ARG A 41 3.63 -10.83 -4.03
CA ARG A 41 3.18 -12.07 -4.69
C ARG A 41 2.08 -12.76 -3.90
N ASN A 42 2.12 -12.64 -2.57
CA ASN A 42 1.14 -13.20 -1.66
C ASN A 42 0.85 -12.22 -0.52
N VAL A 43 -0.21 -12.48 0.25
CA VAL A 43 -0.67 -11.56 1.31
C VAL A 43 0.35 -11.41 2.46
N LEU A 44 1.19 -12.41 2.69
CA LEU A 44 2.20 -12.38 3.76
C LEU A 44 3.35 -11.42 3.43
N ASP A 45 3.56 -11.09 2.14
CA ASP A 45 4.56 -10.10 1.73
C ASP A 45 4.15 -8.67 2.18
N ILE A 46 2.85 -8.42 2.39
CA ILE A 46 2.30 -7.12 2.78
C ILE A 46 1.87 -7.05 4.25
N CYS A 47 1.40 -8.16 4.84
CA CYS A 47 0.95 -8.19 6.23
C CYS A 47 1.10 -9.60 6.82
N ASP A 48 1.87 -9.71 7.90
CA ASP A 48 1.97 -10.94 8.69
C ASP A 48 0.63 -11.24 9.41
N PRO A 49 0.24 -12.51 9.60
CA PRO A 49 -1.01 -12.86 10.28
C PRO A 49 -1.12 -12.38 11.73
N TYR A 50 0.01 -12.11 12.38
CA TYR A 50 0.09 -11.68 13.78
C TYR A 50 0.26 -10.17 13.94
N THR A 51 0.22 -9.40 12.83
CA THR A 51 0.28 -7.93 12.87
C THR A 51 -0.99 -7.29 12.31
N SER A 52 -1.26 -6.05 12.71
CA SER A 52 -2.34 -5.25 12.13
C SER A 52 -1.90 -4.64 10.80
N TRP A 53 -2.86 -4.33 9.93
CA TRP A 53 -2.56 -3.67 8.65
C TRP A 53 -1.98 -2.28 8.89
N SER A 54 -2.46 -1.57 9.92
CA SER A 54 -1.92 -0.27 10.34
C SER A 54 -0.43 -0.34 10.70
N ASN A 55 -0.01 -1.34 11.48
CA ASN A 55 1.39 -1.53 11.84
C ASN A 55 2.24 -1.91 10.63
N ALA A 56 1.74 -2.83 9.79
CA ALA A 56 2.42 -3.20 8.56
C ALA A 56 2.65 -1.99 7.62
N LEU A 57 1.66 -1.10 7.50
CA LEU A 57 1.78 0.13 6.72
C LEU A 57 2.83 1.07 7.33
N GLN A 58 2.87 1.22 8.66
CA GLN A 58 3.86 2.04 9.33
C GLN A 58 5.29 1.55 9.06
N LEU A 59 5.51 0.23 9.16
CA LEU A 59 6.80 -0.39 8.84
C LEU A 59 7.19 -0.15 7.39
N TYR A 60 6.25 -0.35 6.46
CA TYR A 60 6.48 -0.07 5.04
C TYR A 60 6.83 1.41 4.79
N GLN A 61 6.14 2.35 5.43
CA GLN A 61 6.47 3.78 5.29
C GLN A 61 7.87 4.12 5.84
N SER A 62 8.27 3.47 6.94
CA SER A 62 9.59 3.67 7.52
C SER A 62 10.72 3.21 6.59
N SER A 63 10.49 2.21 5.72
CA SER A 63 11.51 1.73 4.78
C SER A 63 11.82 2.70 3.63
N PHE A 64 10.98 3.71 3.37
CA PHE A 64 11.23 4.74 2.35
C PHE A 64 11.74 6.07 2.93
N THR A 65 11.86 6.19 4.25
CA THR A 65 12.21 7.47 4.91
C THR A 65 13.72 7.78 4.87
N THR A 66 14.47 7.15 3.97
CA THR A 66 15.90 7.42 3.78
C THR A 66 16.07 8.31 2.54
N GLU A 67 16.63 9.50 2.77
CA GLU A 67 17.01 10.55 1.78
C GLU A 67 15.94 11.59 1.38
N SER A 68 15.48 12.39 2.34
CA SER A 68 15.29 13.82 2.07
C SER A 68 16.60 14.55 2.38
N ASN A 69 17.61 14.41 1.52
CA ASN A 69 18.83 15.21 1.63
C ASN A 69 18.50 16.64 1.17
N LYS A 70 18.91 17.61 1.99
CA LYS A 70 18.73 19.05 1.77
C LYS A 70 19.67 19.56 0.68
#